data_AF-A0A812UR24-F1
#
_entry.id   AF-A0A812UR24-F1
#
_cell.length_a   1.000
_cell.length_b   1.000
_cell.length_c   1.000
_cell.angle_alpha   90.00
_cell.angle_beta   90.00
_cell.angle_gamma   90.00
#
_symmetry.space_group_name_H-M   'P 1'
#
loop_
_entity.id
_entity.type
_entity.pdbx_description
1 polymer ?
#
loop_
_entity_poly.entity_id
_entity_poly.type
_entity_poly.pdbx_seq_one_letter_code
_entity_poly.pdbx_strand_id
1 'polypeptide(L)'
;MTETPDANQADGGPSLDGYMQQHQIQPFVQEMLTELFAVLPEDPYEYMTYHLASRRPVRAPQDQKLISSGVLWALIPGGDPMSPEQWRLRRCWLTEKGILCVSNSAAEVARDDAGGVVVSPLEDSATQEYPLEKGATHRELDEAEAARPFAFQVAVKPGPLAHRADKEQDGGRWVLQLAASSEDQRNEWFNLFAPFSQAAVLPSMAPPTDLPAVTEE
;
A
#
# COMPACT_ATOMS: atom_id res chain seq x y z
N MET A 1 -10.46 -45.57 30.74
CA MET A 1 -9.37 -44.93 31.48
C MET A 1 -8.18 -44.94 30.51
N THR A 2 -8.07 -43.91 29.66
CA THR A 2 -7.32 -42.64 29.90
C THR A 2 -5.83 -42.97 30.05
N GLU A 3 -4.89 -42.46 29.25
CA GLU A 3 -4.75 -41.12 28.68
C GLU A 3 -3.96 -41.18 27.35
N THR A 4 -4.44 -40.48 26.32
CA THR A 4 -3.62 -40.02 25.20
C THR A 4 -3.03 -38.68 25.62
N PRO A 5 -1.71 -38.45 25.62
CA PRO A 5 -1.20 -37.14 25.96
C PRO A 5 -1.56 -36.14 24.85
N ASP A 6 -2.31 -35.11 25.25
CA ASP A 6 -2.68 -33.94 24.48
C ASP A 6 -1.45 -33.33 23.78
N ALA A 7 -1.57 -33.18 22.47
CA ALA A 7 -0.78 -32.25 21.68
C ALA A 7 -1.21 -30.82 22.07
N ASN A 8 -0.59 -30.28 23.11
CA ASN A 8 -0.89 -28.94 23.59
C ASN A 8 0.17 -27.93 23.10
N GLN A 9 -0.30 -26.99 22.29
CA GLN A 9 0.22 -25.64 22.09
C GLN A 9 1.55 -25.50 21.33
N ALA A 10 1.45 -25.53 19.99
CA ALA A 10 2.30 -24.67 19.18
C ALA A 10 1.91 -23.21 19.48
N ASP A 11 2.84 -22.53 20.12
CA ASP A 11 2.85 -21.11 20.45
C ASP A 11 2.51 -20.28 19.20
N GLY A 12 1.38 -19.55 19.24
CA GLY A 12 0.83 -18.78 18.12
C GLY A 12 1.57 -17.46 17.88
N GLY A 13 2.90 -17.49 17.88
CA GLY A 13 3.72 -16.35 17.49
C GLY A 13 3.59 -16.07 15.99
N PRO A 14 3.77 -14.81 15.54
CA PRO A 14 3.84 -14.52 14.12
C PRO A 14 4.99 -15.33 13.51
N SER A 15 4.70 -16.09 12.45
CA SER A 15 5.75 -16.82 11.73
C SER A 15 6.76 -15.82 11.15
N LEU A 16 8.03 -16.22 11.09
CA LEU A 16 9.08 -15.39 10.49
C LEU A 16 8.70 -14.99 9.05
N ASP A 17 8.15 -15.93 8.29
CA ASP A 17 7.70 -15.70 6.92
C ASP A 17 6.60 -14.64 6.85
N GLY A 18 5.60 -14.72 7.74
CA GLY A 18 4.54 -13.71 7.82
C GLY A 18 5.09 -12.33 8.17
N TYR A 19 6.04 -12.25 9.11
CA TYR A 19 6.71 -11.00 9.43
C TYR A 19 7.51 -10.45 8.25
N MET A 20 8.28 -11.28 7.56
CA MET A 20 9.08 -10.88 6.40
C MET A 20 8.21 -10.34 5.26
N GLN A 21 7.07 -10.99 4.99
CA GLN A 21 6.10 -10.59 3.98
C GLN A 21 5.40 -9.27 4.35
N GLN A 22 4.87 -9.16 5.57
CA GLN A 22 4.18 -7.96 6.04
C GLN A 22 5.05 -6.70 5.97
N HIS A 23 6.35 -6.86 6.21
CA HIS A 23 7.32 -5.78 6.25
C HIS A 23 8.15 -5.64 4.97
N GLN A 24 7.93 -6.49 3.96
CA GLN A 24 8.69 -6.53 2.71
C GLN A 24 10.22 -6.57 2.92
N ILE A 25 10.69 -7.32 3.93
CA ILE A 25 12.11 -7.31 4.32
C ILE A 25 13.00 -7.84 3.20
N GLN A 26 12.63 -8.96 2.59
CA GLN A 26 13.42 -9.60 1.54
C GLN A 26 13.62 -8.73 0.29
N PRO A 27 12.56 -8.20 -0.37
CA PRO A 27 12.74 -7.37 -1.55
C PRO A 27 13.49 -6.07 -1.22
N PHE A 28 13.30 -5.51 -0.03
CA PHE A 28 14.03 -4.32 0.40
C PHE A 28 15.54 -4.57 0.55
N VAL A 29 15.93 -5.66 1.23
CA VAL A 29 17.36 -6.01 1.40
C VAL A 29 17.99 -6.35 0.05
N GLN A 30 17.27 -7.06 -0.82
CA GLN A 30 17.74 -7.39 -2.16
C GLN A 30 18.01 -6.14 -3.00
N GLU A 31 17.10 -5.16 -2.98
CA GLU A 31 17.29 -3.87 -3.67
C GLU A 31 18.50 -3.11 -3.12
N MET A 32 18.61 -2.99 -1.79
CA MET A 32 19.74 -2.33 -1.15
C MET A 32 21.08 -2.96 -1.54
N LEU A 33 21.18 -4.29 -1.53
CA LEU A 33 22.39 -5.01 -1.93
C LEU A 33 22.67 -4.84 -3.43
N THR A 34 21.64 -4.87 -4.27
CA THR A 34 21.78 -4.67 -5.72
C THR A 34 22.34 -3.28 -6.03
N GLU A 35 21.80 -2.23 -5.41
CA GLU A 35 22.32 -0.88 -5.55
C GLU A 35 23.74 -0.74 -5.00
N LEU A 36 24.02 -1.34 -3.84
CA LEU A 36 25.36 -1.33 -3.23
C LEU A 36 26.41 -1.91 -4.19
N PHE A 37 26.10 -3.04 -4.84
CA PHE A 37 27.00 -3.67 -5.82
C PHE A 37 27.06 -2.93 -7.16
N ALA A 38 26.05 -2.13 -7.51
CA ALA A 38 26.08 -1.29 -8.69
C ALA A 38 26.96 -0.04 -8.50
N VAL A 39 26.93 0.56 -7.31
CA VAL A 39 27.68 1.79 -6.98
C VAL A 39 29.09 1.50 -6.50
N LEU A 40 29.31 0.38 -5.81
CA LEU A 40 30.58 0.00 -5.16
C LEU A 40 31.18 1.16 -4.34
N PRO A 41 30.45 1.69 -3.35
CA PRO A 41 30.92 2.81 -2.54
C PRO A 41 32.18 2.43 -1.74
N GLU A 42 32.98 3.44 -1.42
CA GLU A 42 34.19 3.28 -0.61
C GLU A 42 33.89 2.73 0.80
N ASP A 43 32.79 3.20 1.42
CA ASP A 43 32.24 2.64 2.65
C ASP A 43 30.85 2.02 2.39
N PRO A 44 30.73 0.68 2.29
CA PRO A 44 29.46 0.02 2.08
C PRO A 44 28.54 0.06 3.29
N TYR A 45 29.07 0.19 4.51
CA TYR A 45 28.26 0.24 5.72
C TYR A 45 27.59 1.60 5.88
N GLU A 46 28.32 2.69 5.62
CA GLU A 46 27.73 4.03 5.57
C GLU A 46 26.64 4.12 4.50
N TYR A 47 26.86 3.54 3.32
CA TYR A 47 25.84 3.47 2.27
C TYR A 47 24.58 2.74 2.73
N MET A 48 24.71 1.58 3.38
CA MET A 48 23.55 0.84 3.90
C MET A 48 22.82 1.63 4.99
N THR A 49 23.54 2.32 5.88
CA THR A 49 22.94 3.19 6.90
C THR A 49 22.16 4.35 6.26
N TYR A 50 22.73 4.99 5.24
CA TYR A 50 22.07 6.02 4.44
C TYR A 50 20.79 5.47 3.76
N HIS A 51 20.90 4.31 3.13
CA HIS A 51 19.80 3.67 2.41
C HIS A 51 18.65 3.31 3.36
N LEU A 52 18.97 2.73 4.52
CA LEU A 52 18.00 2.43 5.57
C LEU A 52 17.31 3.71 6.09
N ALA A 53 18.09 4.75 6.38
CA ALA A 53 17.56 6.01 6.90
C ALA A 53 16.60 6.70 5.91
N SER A 54 16.99 6.77 4.63
CA SER A 54 16.23 7.45 3.59
C SER A 54 14.96 6.70 3.14
N ARG A 55 14.97 5.36 3.21
CA ARG A 55 13.90 4.52 2.65
C ARG A 55 13.05 3.80 3.68
N ARG A 56 13.35 3.91 4.98
CA ARG A 56 12.54 3.29 6.03
C ARG A 56 11.10 3.81 6.01
N PRO A 57 10.10 2.92 6.02
CA PRO A 57 8.71 3.31 6.23
C PRO A 57 8.47 3.89 7.64
N VAL A 58 7.81 5.05 7.72
CA VAL A 58 7.32 5.61 9.00
C VAL A 58 6.31 4.63 9.64
N ARG A 59 6.20 4.61 10.97
CA ARG A 59 5.20 3.78 11.68
C ARG A 59 3.79 4.33 11.47
N ALA A 60 2.79 3.46 11.50
CA ALA A 60 1.41 3.89 11.48
C ALA A 60 1.07 4.58 12.82
N PRO A 61 0.14 5.55 12.83
CA PRO A 61 -0.34 6.17 14.06
C PRO A 61 -0.92 5.13 15.01
N GLN A 62 -0.61 5.22 16.30
CA GLN A 62 -1.13 4.28 17.32
C GLN A 62 -2.52 4.67 17.84
N ASP A 63 -2.93 5.91 17.59
CA ASP A 63 -4.17 6.53 18.06
C ASP A 63 -5.35 6.34 17.10
N GLN A 64 -5.09 5.86 15.88
CA GLN A 64 -6.12 5.59 14.88
C GLN A 64 -6.63 4.15 14.96
N LYS A 65 -7.94 3.96 14.79
CA LYS A 65 -8.52 2.63 14.56
C LYS A 65 -8.25 2.19 13.13
N LEU A 66 -7.34 1.23 13.01
CA LEU A 66 -6.89 0.68 11.73
C LEU A 66 -7.63 -0.63 11.45
N ILE A 67 -8.09 -0.79 10.21
CA ILE A 67 -8.51 -2.08 9.68
C ILE A 67 -7.27 -2.94 9.43
N SER A 68 -6.24 -2.35 8.81
CA SER A 68 -4.97 -3.03 8.54
C SER A 68 -3.83 -2.02 8.32
N SER A 69 -2.59 -2.50 8.45
CA SER A 69 -1.36 -1.78 8.13
C SER A 69 -0.33 -2.75 7.56
N GLY A 70 0.33 -2.35 6.47
CA GLY A 70 1.39 -3.10 5.82
C GLY A 70 2.44 -2.19 5.19
N VAL A 71 3.51 -2.78 4.70
CA VAL A 71 4.50 -2.07 3.87
C VAL A 71 4.21 -2.40 2.41
N LEU A 72 4.14 -1.37 1.56
CA LEU A 72 3.92 -1.48 0.11
C LEU A 72 4.89 -0.57 -0.62
N TRP A 73 5.24 -0.90 -1.86
CA TRP A 73 5.83 0.07 -2.77
C TRP A 73 4.74 1.01 -3.26
N ALA A 74 4.93 2.31 -3.12
CA ALA A 74 4.07 3.32 -3.71
C ALA A 74 4.83 4.05 -4.80
N LEU A 75 4.21 4.22 -5.96
CA LEU A 75 4.76 5.08 -7.00
C LEU A 75 4.75 6.54 -6.51
N ILE A 76 5.85 7.26 -6.72
CA ILE A 76 5.89 8.69 -6.39
C ILE A 76 4.89 9.48 -7.25
N PRO A 77 4.36 10.61 -6.75
CA PRO A 77 3.47 11.47 -7.52
C PRO A 77 4.05 11.87 -8.89
N GLY A 78 3.29 11.63 -9.96
CA GLY A 78 3.70 11.89 -11.34
C GLY A 78 4.83 10.98 -11.86
N GLY A 79 5.18 9.93 -11.13
CA GLY A 79 6.22 9.00 -11.51
C GLY A 79 5.84 8.10 -12.68
N ASP A 80 6.86 7.49 -13.29
CA ASP A 80 6.71 6.49 -14.34
C ASP A 80 6.61 5.08 -13.73
N PRO A 81 5.50 4.36 -13.91
CA PRO A 81 5.30 3.00 -13.38
C PRO A 81 6.35 2.00 -13.90
N MET A 82 6.91 2.26 -15.08
CA MET A 82 7.94 1.42 -15.72
C MET A 82 9.36 1.71 -15.22
N SER A 83 9.52 2.68 -14.32
CA SER A 83 10.81 3.05 -13.74
C SER A 83 10.91 2.55 -12.28
N PRO A 84 11.61 1.43 -11.98
CA PRO A 84 11.72 0.87 -10.62
C PRO A 84 12.21 1.86 -9.56
N GLU A 85 13.10 2.76 -9.98
CA GLU A 85 13.69 3.84 -9.16
C GLU A 85 12.69 4.94 -8.79
N GLN A 86 11.47 4.92 -9.31
CA GLN A 86 10.40 5.86 -8.96
C GLN A 86 9.38 5.25 -7.99
N TRP A 87 9.56 3.98 -7.62
CA TRP A 87 8.80 3.34 -6.57
C TRP A 87 9.49 3.53 -5.22
N ARG A 88 8.73 3.83 -4.18
CA ARG A 88 9.25 4.01 -2.81
C ARG A 88 8.54 3.09 -1.85
N LEU A 89 9.31 2.41 -1.01
CA LEU A 89 8.75 1.58 0.05
C LEU A 89 8.11 2.49 1.11
N ARG A 90 6.78 2.40 1.25
CA ARG A 90 5.97 3.18 2.17
C ARG A 90 5.20 2.27 3.11
N ARG A 91 4.85 2.81 4.28
CA ARG A 91 3.88 2.16 5.15
C ARG A 91 2.52 2.63 4.70
N CYS A 92 1.64 1.68 4.41
CA CYS A 92 0.27 1.93 4.05
C CYS A 92 -0.64 1.40 5.15
N TRP A 93 -1.70 2.13 5.48
CA TRP A 93 -2.72 1.65 6.40
C TRP A 93 -4.11 2.09 5.95
N LEU A 94 -5.11 1.29 6.30
CA LEU A 94 -6.50 1.59 6.02
C LEU A 94 -7.24 1.82 7.33
N THR A 95 -7.92 2.95 7.44
CA THR A 95 -8.72 3.29 8.62
C THR A 95 -10.14 2.73 8.53
N GLU A 96 -10.84 2.58 9.66
CA GLU A 96 -12.26 2.18 9.69
C GLU A 96 -13.18 3.14 8.91
N LYS A 97 -12.73 4.38 8.67
CA LYS A 97 -13.46 5.38 7.89
C LYS A 97 -13.28 5.22 6.37
N GLY A 98 -12.51 4.22 5.92
CA GLY A 98 -12.20 4.02 4.52
C GLY A 98 -11.19 5.03 3.97
N ILE A 99 -10.28 5.53 4.80
CA ILE A 99 -9.17 6.39 4.34
C ILE A 99 -7.93 5.51 4.23
N LEU A 100 -7.40 5.39 3.01
CA LEU A 100 -6.11 4.77 2.73
C LEU A 100 -5.03 5.82 2.97
N CYS A 101 -4.13 5.52 3.89
CA CYS A 101 -3.06 6.41 4.28
C CYS A 101 -1.72 5.83 3.79
N VAL A 102 -0.87 6.69 3.23
CA VAL A 102 0.48 6.34 2.78
C VAL A 102 1.47 7.24 3.49
N SER A 103 2.45 6.66 4.17
CA SER A 103 3.49 7.45 4.82
C SER A 103 4.41 8.14 3.81
N ASN A 104 4.92 9.30 4.20
CA ASN A 104 6.05 9.94 3.52
C ASN A 104 7.38 9.30 3.93
N SER A 105 8.48 9.77 3.33
CA SER A 105 9.84 9.39 3.75
C SER A 105 10.07 9.73 5.23
N ALA A 106 10.76 8.84 5.95
CA ALA A 106 11.02 9.01 7.37
C ALA A 106 12.11 10.05 7.69
N ALA A 107 13.02 10.32 6.75
CA ALA A 107 14.12 11.25 6.94
C ALA A 107 14.54 11.90 5.62
N GLU A 108 14.99 13.14 5.72
CA GLU A 108 15.83 13.76 4.70
C GLU A 108 17.27 13.35 4.99
N VAL A 109 18.01 13.02 3.94
CA VAL A 109 19.41 12.65 4.10
C VAL A 109 20.25 13.55 3.22
N ALA A 110 21.13 14.30 3.88
CA ALA A 110 22.05 15.21 3.25
C ALA A 110 23.49 14.74 3.49
N ARG A 111 24.41 15.16 2.62
CA ARG A 111 25.85 15.07 2.90
C ARG A 111 26.31 16.39 3.48
N ASP A 112 27.06 16.36 4.57
CA ASP A 112 27.71 17.54 5.10
C ASP A 112 28.98 17.91 4.30
N ASP A 113 29.56 19.07 4.63
CA ASP A 113 30.78 19.58 4.00
C ASP A 113 32.02 18.70 4.25
N ALA A 114 31.97 17.80 5.23
CA ALA A 114 33.02 16.83 5.54
C ALA A 114 32.83 15.49 4.81
N GLY A 115 31.75 15.36 4.01
CA GLY A 115 31.39 14.15 3.29
C GLY A 115 30.63 13.12 4.14
N GLY A 116 30.30 13.44 5.39
CA GLY A 116 29.52 12.59 6.29
C GLY A 116 28.03 12.63 5.96
N VAL A 117 27.35 11.52 6.21
CA VAL A 117 25.89 11.41 6.06
C VAL A 117 25.17 12.01 7.27
N VAL A 118 24.41 13.09 7.04
CA VAL A 118 23.50 13.68 8.03
C VAL A 118 22.08 13.23 7.74
N VAL A 119 21.50 12.49 8.68
CA VAL A 119 20.10 12.06 8.65
C VAL A 119 19.29 12.99 9.53
N SER A 120 18.37 13.74 8.93
CA SER A 120 17.46 14.63 9.65
C SER A 120 16.03 14.10 9.57
N PRO A 121 15.30 13.99 10.69
CA PRO A 121 13.87 13.68 10.65
C PRO A 121 13.13 14.73 9.82
N LEU A 122 12.22 14.31 8.94
CA LEU A 122 11.30 15.27 8.31
C LEU A 122 10.31 15.77 9.37
N GLU A 123 10.44 17.05 9.74
CA GLU A 123 9.56 17.73 10.70
C GLU A 123 8.09 17.72 10.22
N ASP A 124 7.87 17.67 8.89
CA ASP A 124 6.55 17.62 8.27
C ASP A 124 6.35 16.27 7.56
N SER A 125 6.32 15.20 8.36
CA SER A 125 6.03 13.83 7.91
C SER A 125 4.52 13.62 7.68
N ALA A 126 3.86 14.60 7.06
CA ALA A 126 2.42 14.61 6.82
C ALA A 126 2.02 13.39 5.96
N THR A 127 1.35 12.43 6.58
CA THR A 127 0.77 11.28 5.91
C THR A 127 -0.11 11.74 4.74
N GLN A 128 0.04 11.10 3.59
CA GLN A 128 -0.88 11.31 2.48
C GLN A 128 -2.15 10.48 2.71
N GLU A 129 -3.30 11.16 2.73
CA GLU A 129 -4.60 10.55 2.97
C GLU A 129 -5.43 10.50 1.70
N TYR A 130 -5.92 9.30 1.37
CA TYR A 130 -6.68 8.99 0.17
C TYR A 130 -8.02 8.36 0.56
N PRO A 131 -9.11 9.15 0.64
CA PRO A 131 -10.43 8.61 0.92
C PRO A 131 -10.88 7.65 -0.18
N LEU A 132 -11.35 6.46 0.23
CA LEU A 132 -11.99 5.48 -0.64
C LEU A 132 -13.49 5.74 -0.70
N GLU A 133 -14.02 5.86 -1.91
CA GLU A 133 -15.45 6.03 -2.12
C GLU A 133 -16.18 4.70 -2.26
N LYS A 134 -17.51 4.72 -2.07
CA LYS A 134 -18.35 3.62 -2.55
C LYS A 134 -18.27 3.56 -4.08
N GLY A 135 -18.01 2.36 -4.61
CA GLY A 135 -17.69 2.15 -6.02
C GLY A 135 -16.22 2.44 -6.37
N ALA A 136 -15.31 2.47 -5.38
CA ALA A 136 -13.87 2.53 -5.62
C ALA A 136 -13.41 1.28 -6.38
N THR A 137 -12.79 1.47 -7.54
CA THR A 137 -12.26 0.37 -8.34
C THR A 137 -10.83 0.07 -7.91
N HIS A 138 -10.43 -1.19 -8.01
CA HIS A 138 -9.03 -1.60 -7.92
C HIS A 138 -8.78 -2.68 -8.97
N ARG A 139 -7.57 -2.73 -9.52
CA ARG A 139 -7.18 -3.74 -10.49
C ARG A 139 -5.69 -4.05 -10.42
N GLU A 140 -5.33 -5.21 -10.92
CA GLU A 140 -3.94 -5.62 -11.12
C GLU A 140 -3.33 -4.85 -12.30
N LEU A 141 -2.01 -4.63 -12.22
CA LEU A 141 -1.18 -4.13 -13.31
C LEU A 141 -0.31 -5.29 -13.78
N ASP A 142 -0.22 -5.47 -15.10
CA ASP A 142 0.64 -6.49 -15.69
C ASP A 142 2.10 -6.01 -15.88
N GLU A 143 2.96 -6.89 -16.37
CA GLU A 143 4.38 -6.60 -16.62
C GLU A 143 4.62 -5.54 -17.71
N ALA A 144 3.62 -5.24 -18.54
CA ALA A 144 3.68 -4.16 -19.53
C ALA A 144 3.26 -2.80 -18.94
N GLU A 145 2.58 -2.81 -17.80
CA GLU A 145 2.05 -1.62 -17.12
C GLU A 145 2.88 -1.16 -15.92
N ALA A 146 3.63 -2.07 -15.27
CA ALA A 146 4.46 -1.73 -14.13
C ALA A 146 5.73 -2.57 -14.05
N ALA A 147 6.84 -1.94 -13.65
CA ALA A 147 8.11 -2.64 -13.48
C ALA A 147 8.21 -3.45 -12.17
N ARG A 148 7.31 -3.20 -11.20
CA ARG A 148 7.27 -3.94 -9.92
C ARG A 148 6.30 -5.12 -10.04
N PRO A 149 6.69 -6.33 -9.58
CA PRO A 149 5.76 -7.47 -9.54
C PRO A 149 4.63 -7.20 -8.55
N PHE A 150 3.49 -7.86 -8.76
CA PHE A 150 2.29 -7.73 -7.92
C PHE A 150 1.82 -6.28 -7.76
N ALA A 151 2.06 -5.46 -8.77
CA ALA A 151 1.57 -4.10 -8.84
C ALA A 151 0.05 -4.08 -9.06
N PHE A 152 -0.58 -3.06 -8.51
CA PHE A 152 -2.01 -2.84 -8.60
C PHE A 152 -2.31 -1.34 -8.49
N GLN A 153 -3.47 -0.94 -8.98
CA GLN A 153 -3.98 0.42 -8.83
C GLN A 153 -5.29 0.42 -8.03
N VAL A 154 -5.50 1.49 -7.28
CA VAL A 154 -6.73 1.76 -6.52
C VAL A 154 -7.23 3.14 -6.91
N ALA A 155 -8.50 3.24 -7.30
CA ALA A 155 -9.16 4.51 -7.52
C ALA A 155 -9.48 5.16 -6.16
N VAL A 156 -9.04 6.40 -6.01
CA VAL A 156 -9.12 7.18 -4.77
C VAL A 156 -9.70 8.56 -5.06
N LYS A 157 -10.12 9.26 -4.00
CA LYS A 157 -10.32 10.71 -4.09
C LYS A 157 -9.02 11.46 -3.82
N PRO A 158 -8.80 12.61 -4.47
CA PRO A 158 -7.71 13.48 -4.09
C PRO A 158 -7.93 13.94 -2.64
N GLY A 159 -6.97 13.65 -1.79
CA GLY A 159 -6.91 14.24 -0.45
C GLY A 159 -6.58 15.74 -0.51
N PRO A 160 -6.72 16.47 0.61
CA PRO A 160 -6.36 17.89 0.70
C PRO A 160 -4.89 18.17 0.39
N LEU A 161 -4.03 17.15 0.49
CA LEU A 161 -2.60 17.20 0.20
C LEU A 161 -2.20 16.39 -1.06
N ALA A 162 -3.16 15.90 -1.85
CA ALA A 162 -2.85 15.16 -3.07
C ALA A 162 -2.14 16.11 -4.06
N HIS A 163 -0.96 15.71 -4.53
CA HIS A 163 -0.19 16.55 -5.45
C HIS A 163 -0.86 16.56 -6.82
N ARG A 164 -0.94 17.73 -7.45
CA ARG A 164 -1.54 17.96 -8.79
C ARG A 164 -0.96 17.08 -9.92
N ALA A 165 0.10 16.32 -9.64
CA ALA A 165 0.80 15.44 -10.55
C ALA A 165 0.24 14.01 -10.59
N ASP A 166 -0.62 13.59 -9.67
CA ASP A 166 -1.31 12.31 -9.79
C ASP A 166 -2.41 12.47 -10.86
N LYS A 167 -2.00 12.33 -12.12
CA LYS A 167 -2.91 12.52 -13.25
C LYS A 167 -3.99 11.44 -13.24
N GLU A 168 -5.21 11.94 -13.37
CA GLU A 168 -6.37 11.37 -14.06
C GLU A 168 -5.97 10.30 -15.11
N GLN A 169 -5.97 9.03 -14.72
CA GLN A 169 -5.74 7.90 -15.64
C GLN A 169 -6.99 7.07 -15.92
N ASP A 170 -8.14 7.43 -15.36
CA ASP A 170 -9.40 6.73 -15.64
C ASP A 170 -10.60 7.68 -15.51
N GLY A 171 -10.93 8.39 -16.59
CA GLY A 171 -12.20 9.14 -16.74
C GLY A 171 -12.52 10.15 -15.64
N GLY A 172 -11.53 10.87 -15.09
CA GLY A 172 -11.74 11.85 -14.01
C GLY A 172 -11.36 11.37 -12.61
N ARG A 173 -10.98 10.09 -12.45
CA ARG A 173 -10.65 9.51 -11.13
C ARG A 173 -9.15 9.52 -10.88
N TRP A 174 -8.80 9.80 -9.62
CA TRP A 174 -7.42 9.74 -9.14
C TRP A 174 -7.09 8.28 -8.86
N VAL A 175 -5.88 7.86 -9.26
CA VAL A 175 -5.44 6.49 -9.04
C VAL A 175 -4.14 6.50 -8.26
N LEU A 176 -4.05 5.61 -7.27
CA LEU A 176 -2.83 5.34 -6.54
C LEU A 176 -2.30 3.98 -7.02
N GLN A 177 -1.04 3.95 -7.43
CA GLN A 177 -0.37 2.72 -7.83
C GLN A 177 0.53 2.21 -6.70
N LEU A 178 0.32 0.94 -6.37
CA LEU A 178 0.96 0.25 -5.26
C LEU A 178 1.51 -1.10 -5.74
N ALA A 179 2.53 -1.63 -5.08
CA ALA A 179 3.00 -2.99 -5.32
C ALA A 179 3.31 -3.72 -4.01
N ALA A 180 2.80 -4.95 -3.93
CA ALA A 180 3.03 -5.87 -2.82
C ALA A 180 4.33 -6.67 -3.02
N SER A 181 4.81 -7.33 -1.96
CA SER A 181 5.93 -8.27 -2.08
C SER A 181 5.52 -9.63 -2.63
N SER A 182 4.23 -9.94 -2.64
CA SER A 182 3.68 -11.22 -3.07
C SER A 182 2.23 -11.08 -3.54
N GLU A 183 1.76 -12.07 -4.29
CA GLU A 183 0.37 -12.20 -4.69
C GLU A 183 -0.57 -12.25 -3.49
N ASP A 184 -0.23 -13.03 -2.46
CA ASP A 184 -1.06 -13.14 -1.25
C ASP A 184 -1.23 -11.79 -0.54
N GLN A 185 -0.16 -11.01 -0.39
CA GLN A 185 -0.24 -9.69 0.22
C GLN A 185 -1.10 -8.75 -0.65
N ARG A 186 -0.97 -8.79 -1.98
CA ARG A 186 -1.84 -8.01 -2.87
C ARG A 186 -3.32 -8.39 -2.69
N ASN A 187 -3.60 -9.69 -2.66
CA ASN A 187 -4.96 -10.22 -2.52
C ASN A 187 -5.57 -9.86 -1.15
N GLU A 188 -4.76 -9.84 -0.07
CA GLU A 188 -5.17 -9.29 1.22
C GLU A 188 -5.62 -7.84 1.09
N TRP A 189 -4.84 -6.98 0.41
CA TRP A 189 -5.23 -5.59 0.18
C TRP A 189 -6.49 -5.46 -0.67
N PHE A 190 -6.69 -6.29 -1.70
CA PHE A 190 -7.94 -6.31 -2.47
C PHE A 190 -9.15 -6.65 -1.60
N ASN A 191 -9.02 -7.63 -0.71
CA ASN A 191 -10.08 -7.97 0.24
C ASN A 191 -10.41 -6.80 1.19
N LEU A 192 -9.41 -6.01 1.57
CA LEU A 192 -9.62 -4.79 2.37
C LEU A 192 -10.35 -3.69 1.59
N PHE A 193 -10.17 -3.61 0.27
CA PHE A 193 -10.85 -2.65 -0.59
C PHE A 193 -12.25 -3.10 -1.03
N ALA A 194 -12.55 -4.40 -0.99
CA ALA A 194 -13.82 -4.97 -1.43
C ALA A 194 -15.09 -4.32 -0.83
N PRO A 195 -15.14 -3.93 0.46
CA PRO A 195 -16.30 -3.23 1.02
C PRO A 195 -16.56 -1.86 0.36
N PHE A 196 -15.54 -1.25 -0.22
CA PHE A 196 -15.61 0.05 -0.88
C PHE A 196 -15.88 -0.08 -2.38
N SER A 197 -15.60 -1.23 -3.00
CA SER A 197 -15.82 -1.45 -4.43
C SER A 197 -17.26 -1.83 -4.79
N GLN A 198 -18.05 -2.30 -3.84
CA GLN A 198 -19.46 -2.59 -4.09
C GLN A 198 -20.23 -1.29 -4.35
N ALA A 199 -20.65 -1.11 -5.60
CA ALA A 199 -21.73 -0.18 -5.91
C ALA A 199 -22.92 -0.57 -5.02
N ALA A 200 -23.52 0.39 -4.33
CA ALA A 200 -24.79 0.15 -3.66
C ALA A 200 -25.75 -0.40 -4.73
N VAL A 201 -26.00 -1.70 -4.70
CA VAL A 201 -27.12 -2.28 -5.42
C VAL A 201 -28.34 -1.69 -4.72
N LEU A 202 -28.81 -0.56 -5.24
CA LEU A 202 -30.15 -0.09 -4.91
C LEU A 202 -31.05 -1.28 -5.24
N PRO A 203 -31.79 -1.84 -4.28
CA PRO A 203 -32.84 -2.78 -4.64
C PRO A 203 -33.75 -2.01 -5.60
N SER A 204 -33.76 -2.45 -6.85
CA SER A 204 -34.75 -2.00 -7.82
C SER A 204 -36.10 -2.46 -7.27
N MET A 205 -36.71 -1.63 -6.43
CA MET A 205 -38.13 -1.70 -6.15
C MET A 205 -38.83 -1.21 -7.41
N ALA A 206 -38.82 -2.05 -8.44
CA ALA A 206 -39.87 -2.02 -9.43
C ALA A 206 -41.18 -2.26 -8.65
N PRO A 207 -42.15 -1.33 -8.70
CA PRO A 207 -43.45 -1.61 -8.12
C PRO A 207 -44.08 -2.79 -8.87
N PRO A 208 -44.70 -3.76 -8.17
CA PRO A 208 -45.43 -4.83 -8.84
C PRO A 208 -46.57 -4.17 -9.64
N THR A 209 -46.48 -4.27 -10.96
CA THR A 209 -47.57 -3.90 -11.85
C THR A 209 -48.51 -5.10 -11.91
N ASP A 210 -49.35 -5.23 -10.89
CA ASP A 210 -50.51 -6.13 -10.90
C ASP A 210 -51.77 -5.28 -10.90
N LEU A 211 -52.44 -5.20 -12.05
CA LEU A 211 -53.88 -4.98 -12.13
C LEU A 211 -54.43 -5.86 -13.27
N PRO A 212 -55.33 -6.81 -12.98
CA PRO A 212 -56.11 -7.50 -14.01
C PRO A 212 -57.30 -6.63 -14.39
N ALA A 213 -57.46 -6.34 -15.69
CA ALA A 213 -58.74 -5.90 -16.23
C ALA A 213 -59.48 -7.14 -16.74
N VAL A 214 -60.31 -7.71 -15.86
CA VAL A 214 -61.47 -8.50 -16.28
C VAL A 214 -62.48 -7.49 -16.81
N THR A 215 -62.86 -7.62 -18.08
CA THR A 215 -64.10 -7.06 -18.60
C THR A 215 -64.94 -8.22 -19.10
N GLU A 216 -65.95 -8.57 -18.31
CA GLU A 216 -67.18 -9.20 -18.78
C GLU A 216 -68.01 -8.13 -19.51
N GLU A 217 -68.32 -8.35 -20.78
CA GLU A 217 -69.67 -8.39 -21.38
C GLU A 217 -69.56 -8.71 -22.89
#